data_AF-A0A953M3T9-F1
#
_entry.id   AF-A0A953M3T9-F1
#
_cell.length_a   1.000
_cell.length_b   1.000
_cell.length_c   1.000
_cell.angle_alpha   90.00
_cell.angle_beta   90.00
_cell.angle_gamma   90.00
#
_symmetry.space_group_name_H-M   'P 1'
#
loop_
_entity.id
_entity.type
_entity.pdbx_description
1 polymer ?
#
loop_
_entity_poly.entity_id
_entity_poly.type
_entity_poly.pdbx_seq_one_letter_code
_entity_poly.pdbx_strand_id
1 'polypeptide(L)'
;MAKKELNTGKEETSETIGKAGAAVKDGIISSLKGINEIEAEIVILVRNTVSNTLRATGSVAGEGVSLTKDVVKGAIQATEEVGTGLIFSTKSVAKGVVMGVSDVGGDVLTVANQTVKGAVKGAAEIGADVAMVARRAVDGIIEATKEIGGNVEEVATVAVSGAVEAAGTIGTTAVKAVKDMLVGVVAGVKEIAGTAFPRSSAVTGKKERGQTPSAPAKTKGERGEAGKVSAKGKEKGKK
;
A
#
# COMPACT_ATOMS: atom_id res chain seq x y z
N MET A 1 -7.30 -59.34 31.59
CA MET A 1 -7.74 -58.61 30.38
C MET A 1 -8.41 -57.32 30.82
N ALA A 2 -7.67 -56.21 30.85
CA ALA A 2 -8.23 -54.89 31.15
C ALA A 2 -8.16 -54.06 29.86
N LYS A 3 -9.34 -53.68 29.36
CA LYS A 3 -9.50 -52.84 28.17
C LYS A 3 -9.05 -51.42 28.52
N LYS A 4 -7.99 -50.94 27.87
CA LYS A 4 -7.55 -49.55 27.92
C LYS A 4 -8.34 -48.79 26.86
N GLU A 5 -9.26 -47.94 27.30
CA GLU A 5 -9.96 -47.00 26.43
C GLU A 5 -8.94 -46.01 25.83
N LEU A 6 -8.86 -46.00 24.51
CA LEU A 6 -8.16 -44.99 23.73
C LEU A 6 -9.09 -43.79 23.57
N ASN A 7 -8.92 -42.81 24.45
CA ASN A 7 -9.44 -41.46 24.23
C ASN A 7 -8.49 -40.73 23.28
N THR A 8 -8.71 -40.88 21.97
CA THR A 8 -8.09 -40.02 20.95
C THR A 8 -8.88 -38.72 20.87
N GLY A 9 -8.63 -37.83 21.84
CA GLY A 9 -8.94 -36.43 21.69
C GLY A 9 -8.05 -35.84 20.60
N LYS A 10 -8.66 -35.24 19.58
CA LYS A 10 -7.99 -34.42 18.58
C LYS A 10 -7.11 -33.39 19.31
N GLU A 11 -5.79 -33.53 19.18
CA GLU A 11 -4.91 -32.38 19.29
C GLU A 11 -5.16 -31.51 18.05
N GLU A 12 -6.12 -30.60 18.16
CA GLU A 12 -6.12 -29.42 17.33
C GLU A 12 -4.80 -28.70 17.61
N THR A 13 -3.88 -28.76 16.65
CA THR A 13 -2.60 -28.09 16.67
C THR A 13 -2.88 -26.60 16.52
N SER A 14 -3.33 -25.97 17.61
CA SER A 14 -3.22 -24.53 17.79
C SER A 14 -1.73 -24.25 17.89
N GLU A 15 -1.10 -24.01 16.73
CA GLU A 15 0.27 -23.52 16.66
C GLU A 15 0.38 -22.32 17.61
N THR A 16 1.09 -22.53 18.71
CA THR A 16 1.28 -21.53 19.75
C THR A 16 2.06 -20.37 19.17
N ILE A 17 1.51 -19.15 19.28
CA ILE A 17 2.25 -17.93 18.87
C ILE A 17 3.51 -17.80 19.72
N GLY A 18 4.65 -17.52 19.08
CA GLY A 18 5.89 -17.26 19.80
C GLY A 18 5.82 -16.00 20.68
N LYS A 19 6.85 -15.77 21.51
CA LYS A 19 6.88 -14.68 22.50
C LYS A 19 6.59 -13.29 21.91
N ALA A 20 7.13 -13.01 20.72
CA ALA A 20 6.89 -11.75 20.03
C ALA A 20 5.43 -11.62 19.55
N GLY A 21 4.84 -12.72 19.08
CA GLY A 21 3.43 -12.78 18.73
C GLY A 21 2.53 -12.51 19.93
N ALA A 22 2.83 -13.14 21.08
CA ALA A 22 2.10 -12.90 22.33
C ALA A 22 2.21 -11.44 22.78
N ALA A 23 3.42 -10.86 22.75
CA ALA A 23 3.62 -9.45 23.10
C ALA A 23 2.85 -8.49 22.18
N VAL A 24 2.84 -8.75 20.87
CA VAL A 24 2.05 -7.97 19.91
C VAL A 24 0.56 -8.16 20.16
N LYS A 25 0.12 -9.39 20.42
CA LYS A 25 -1.29 -9.69 20.73
C LYS A 25 -1.77 -8.88 21.94
N ASP A 26 -1.09 -9.03 23.07
CA ASP A 26 -1.47 -8.39 24.33
C ASP A 26 -1.38 -6.86 24.23
N GLY A 27 -0.34 -6.35 23.57
CA GLY A 27 -0.16 -4.93 23.35
C GLY A 27 -1.25 -4.34 22.46
N ILE A 28 -1.64 -5.01 21.37
CA ILE A 28 -2.74 -4.57 20.50
C ILE A 28 -4.06 -4.62 21.27
N ILE A 29 -4.34 -5.69 22.03
CA ILE A 29 -5.56 -5.78 22.87
C ILE A 29 -5.62 -4.61 23.85
N SER A 30 -4.48 -4.28 24.48
CA SER A 30 -4.38 -3.16 25.42
C SER A 30 -4.61 -1.82 24.72
N SER A 31 -4.00 -1.59 23.55
CA SER A 31 -4.18 -0.36 22.76
C SER A 31 -5.63 -0.19 22.30
N LEU A 32 -6.29 -1.26 21.85
CA LEU A 32 -7.67 -1.23 21.36
C LEU A 32 -8.71 -1.05 22.48
N LYS A 33 -8.42 -1.53 23.69
CA LYS A 33 -9.25 -1.23 24.88
C LYS A 33 -9.04 0.19 25.40
N GLY A 34 -8.01 0.90 24.93
CA GLY A 34 -7.78 2.30 25.20
C GLY A 34 -8.85 3.20 24.57
N ILE A 35 -9.04 4.40 25.14
CA ILE A 35 -10.07 5.36 24.70
C ILE A 35 -9.69 6.08 23.39
N ASN A 36 -8.44 5.91 22.94
CA ASN A 36 -7.86 6.56 21.77
C ASN A 36 -7.18 5.49 20.90
N GLU A 37 -7.94 4.83 20.04
CA GLU A 37 -7.37 3.94 19.04
C GLU A 37 -6.57 4.78 18.02
N ILE A 38 -5.24 4.60 17.97
CA ILE A 38 -4.38 5.28 17.00
C ILE A 38 -3.57 4.24 16.22
N GLU A 39 -3.73 4.24 14.89
CA GLU A 39 -2.99 3.41 13.94
C GLU A 39 -1.46 3.47 14.20
N ALA A 40 -0.95 4.67 14.49
CA ALA A 40 0.46 4.91 14.79
C ALA A 40 0.96 4.18 16.06
N GLU A 41 0.13 4.00 17.08
CA GLU A 41 0.54 3.29 18.30
C GLU A 41 0.77 1.80 18.02
N ILE A 42 -0.10 1.16 17.23
CA ILE A 42 0.08 -0.23 16.80
C ILE A 42 1.36 -0.35 15.97
N VAL A 43 1.60 0.57 15.04
CA VAL A 43 2.83 0.58 14.22
C VAL A 43 4.07 0.65 15.12
N ILE A 44 4.11 1.58 16.08
CA ILE A 44 5.24 1.76 17.00
C ILE A 44 5.44 0.53 17.87
N LEU A 45 4.37 -0.03 18.44
CA LEU A 45 4.42 -1.24 19.26
C LEU A 45 5.02 -2.41 18.46
N VAL A 46 4.49 -2.67 17.26
CA VAL A 46 4.94 -3.78 16.42
C VAL A 46 6.38 -3.57 15.95
N ARG A 47 6.72 -2.35 15.49
CA ARG A 47 8.08 -1.95 15.11
C ARG A 47 9.09 -2.20 16.23
N ASN A 48 8.77 -1.75 17.44
CA ASN A 48 9.62 -1.92 18.62
C ASN A 48 9.75 -3.40 19.00
N THR A 49 8.65 -4.15 18.97
CA THR A 49 8.67 -5.58 19.29
C THR A 49 9.54 -6.36 18.32
N VAL A 50 9.38 -6.12 17.01
CA VAL A 50 10.16 -6.78 15.96
C VAL A 50 11.64 -6.40 16.06
N SER A 51 11.97 -5.10 16.09
CA SER A 51 13.35 -4.63 16.15
C SER A 51 14.07 -5.07 17.42
N ASN A 52 13.42 -4.98 18.59
CA ASN A 52 13.99 -5.44 19.85
C ASN A 52 14.22 -6.96 19.86
N THR A 53 13.27 -7.72 19.31
CA THR A 53 13.43 -9.18 19.22
C THR A 53 14.61 -9.55 18.33
N LEU A 54 14.72 -8.95 17.14
CA LEU A 54 15.83 -9.21 16.23
C LEU A 54 17.19 -8.75 16.78
N ARG A 55 17.23 -7.62 17.51
CA ARG A 55 18.45 -7.18 18.22
C ARG A 55 18.85 -8.16 19.33
N ALA A 56 17.86 -8.70 20.05
CA ALA A 56 18.10 -9.64 21.14
C ALA A 56 18.59 -11.01 20.65
N THR A 57 18.09 -11.48 19.50
CA THR A 57 18.54 -12.76 18.92
C THR A 57 19.79 -12.64 18.06
N GLY A 58 20.15 -11.43 17.61
CA GLY A 58 21.37 -11.16 16.86
C GLY A 58 21.39 -11.71 15.43
N SER A 59 20.26 -12.24 14.94
CA SER A 59 20.17 -12.85 13.61
C SER A 59 19.02 -12.24 12.80
N VAL A 60 19.37 -11.37 11.85
CA VAL A 60 18.45 -10.92 10.79
C VAL A 60 18.32 -11.95 9.65
N ALA A 61 19.21 -12.94 9.60
CA ALA A 61 19.28 -13.95 8.55
C ALA A 61 18.64 -15.27 9.02
N GLY A 62 17.32 -15.40 8.81
CA GLY A 62 16.58 -16.67 8.95
C GLY A 62 15.46 -16.65 10.01
N GLU A 63 15.67 -16.03 11.17
CA GLU A 63 14.67 -15.97 12.24
C GLU A 63 13.56 -14.93 12.00
N GLY A 64 13.80 -13.98 11.09
CA GLY A 64 12.81 -12.98 10.70
C GLY A 64 11.51 -13.58 10.15
N VAL A 65 11.58 -14.78 9.55
CA VAL A 65 10.39 -15.46 8.99
C VAL A 65 9.46 -15.96 10.09
N SER A 66 10.00 -16.69 11.07
CA SER A 66 9.21 -17.20 12.21
C SER A 66 8.68 -16.05 13.06
N LEU A 67 9.51 -15.04 13.31
CA LEU A 67 9.10 -13.82 14.01
C LEU A 67 7.95 -13.11 13.30
N THR A 68 8.04 -12.94 11.98
CA THR A 68 6.99 -12.29 11.20
C THR A 68 5.68 -13.06 11.29
N LYS A 69 5.72 -14.40 11.17
CA LYS A 69 4.54 -15.25 11.35
C LYS A 69 3.94 -15.09 12.74
N ASP A 70 4.76 -15.15 13.78
CA ASP A 70 4.31 -14.99 15.18
C ASP A 70 3.62 -13.65 15.39
N VAL A 71 4.23 -12.55 14.94
CA VAL A 71 3.72 -11.19 15.06
C VAL A 71 2.40 -11.01 14.32
N VAL A 72 2.33 -11.48 13.07
CA VAL A 72 1.10 -11.39 12.27
C VAL A 72 -0.01 -12.23 12.89
N LYS A 73 0.29 -13.45 13.35
CA LYS A 73 -0.68 -14.33 14.01
C LYS A 73 -1.17 -13.75 15.34
N GLY A 74 -0.27 -13.20 16.15
CA GLY A 74 -0.61 -12.52 17.40
C GLY A 74 -1.53 -11.32 17.16
N ALA A 75 -1.27 -10.52 16.13
CA ALA A 75 -2.13 -9.40 15.75
C ALA A 75 -3.52 -9.83 15.27
N ILE A 76 -3.60 -10.93 14.52
CA ILE A 76 -4.88 -11.49 14.06
C ILE A 76 -5.70 -11.97 15.27
N GLN A 77 -5.10 -12.73 16.19
CA GLN A 77 -5.77 -13.18 17.42
C GLN A 77 -6.22 -12.00 18.31
N ALA A 78 -5.42 -10.93 18.40
CA ALA A 78 -5.85 -9.73 19.12
C ALA A 78 -7.12 -9.13 18.53
N THR A 79 -7.24 -9.16 17.20
CA THR A 79 -8.41 -8.65 16.50
C THR A 79 -9.65 -9.52 16.77
N GLU A 80 -9.49 -10.85 16.85
CA GLU A 80 -10.58 -11.77 17.21
C GLU A 80 -11.11 -11.51 18.62
N GLU A 81 -10.22 -11.26 19.58
CA GLU A 81 -10.60 -11.07 20.98
C GLU A 81 -11.29 -9.72 21.25
N VAL A 82 -10.91 -8.66 20.53
CA VAL A 82 -11.46 -7.31 20.76
C VAL A 82 -12.63 -7.00 19.82
N GLY A 83 -12.81 -7.74 18.73
CA GLY A 83 -13.91 -7.57 17.78
C GLY A 83 -13.86 -6.27 16.96
N THR A 84 -12.87 -5.41 17.22
CA THR A 84 -12.54 -4.22 16.42
C THR A 84 -11.86 -4.71 15.15
N GLY A 85 -12.57 -4.74 14.03
CA GLY A 85 -12.20 -5.51 12.83
C GLY A 85 -10.77 -5.31 12.30
N LEU A 86 -10.32 -6.29 11.50
CA LEU A 86 -8.98 -6.46 10.89
C LEU A 86 -8.44 -5.28 10.04
N ILE A 87 -9.27 -4.26 9.87
CA ILE A 87 -9.10 -3.10 9.00
C ILE A 87 -7.91 -2.25 9.43
N PHE A 88 -7.80 -1.93 10.73
CA PHE A 88 -6.70 -1.11 11.26
C PHE A 88 -5.49 -1.96 11.68
N SER A 89 -5.70 -3.17 12.19
CA SER A 89 -4.62 -4.03 12.68
C SER A 89 -3.70 -4.51 11.56
N THR A 90 -4.23 -5.04 10.45
CA THR A 90 -3.40 -5.66 9.40
C THR A 90 -2.42 -4.68 8.76
N LYS A 91 -2.90 -3.49 8.39
CA LYS A 91 -2.07 -2.46 7.75
C LYS A 91 -0.98 -1.96 8.71
N SER A 92 -1.37 -1.63 9.95
CA SER A 92 -0.47 -1.13 10.99
C SER A 92 0.59 -2.16 11.36
N VAL A 93 0.20 -3.42 11.49
CA VAL A 93 1.10 -4.53 11.81
C VAL A 93 2.07 -4.75 10.66
N ALA A 94 1.59 -4.82 9.42
CA ALA A 94 2.46 -4.99 8.27
C ALA A 94 3.47 -3.85 8.14
N LYS A 95 3.02 -2.60 8.34
CA LYS A 95 3.88 -1.42 8.38
C LYS A 95 4.92 -1.51 9.49
N GLY A 96 4.48 -1.80 10.71
CA GLY A 96 5.36 -1.94 11.89
C GLY A 96 6.38 -3.06 11.73
N VAL A 97 6.01 -4.20 11.14
CA VAL A 97 6.93 -5.32 10.86
C VAL A 97 8.03 -4.88 9.90
N VAL A 98 7.67 -4.28 8.76
CA VAL A 98 8.65 -3.82 7.76
C VAL A 98 9.59 -2.77 8.35
N MET A 99 9.05 -1.80 9.09
CA MET A 99 9.87 -0.79 9.76
C MET A 99 10.80 -1.41 10.81
N GLY A 100 10.30 -2.34 11.63
CA GLY A 100 11.09 -3.00 12.67
C GLY A 100 12.23 -3.86 12.11
N VAL A 101 12.00 -4.54 10.98
CA VAL A 101 13.05 -5.26 10.26
C VAL A 101 14.05 -4.29 9.62
N SER A 102 13.58 -3.18 9.03
CA SER A 102 14.44 -2.16 8.44
C SER A 102 15.34 -1.49 9.50
N ASP A 103 14.85 -1.26 10.72
CA ASP A 103 15.62 -0.64 11.81
C ASP A 103 16.86 -1.45 12.22
N VAL A 104 16.83 -2.75 11.97
CA VAL A 104 17.94 -3.67 12.27
C VAL A 104 18.74 -4.04 11.01
N GLY A 105 18.45 -3.40 9.87
CA GLY A 105 19.14 -3.64 8.60
C GLY A 105 18.75 -4.95 7.91
N GLY A 106 17.56 -5.48 8.19
CA GLY A 106 17.05 -6.69 7.54
C GLY A 106 16.53 -6.47 6.12
N ASP A 107 16.31 -7.57 5.39
CA ASP A 107 15.83 -7.56 4.01
C ASP A 107 14.33 -7.22 3.93
N VAL A 108 14.04 -6.01 3.44
CA VAL A 108 12.70 -5.45 3.24
C VAL A 108 11.88 -6.25 2.23
N LEU A 109 12.48 -6.78 1.16
CA LEU A 109 11.74 -7.54 0.14
C LEU A 109 11.29 -8.87 0.71
N THR A 110 12.20 -9.58 1.39
CA THR A 110 11.88 -10.86 2.03
C THR A 110 10.80 -10.66 3.10
N VAL A 111 10.94 -9.68 3.99
CA VAL A 111 9.92 -9.46 5.04
C VAL A 111 8.58 -9.02 4.45
N ALA A 112 8.55 -8.19 3.40
CA ALA A 112 7.32 -7.81 2.72
C ALA A 112 6.55 -9.04 2.19
N ASN A 113 7.26 -9.93 1.49
CA ASN A 113 6.70 -11.19 0.98
C ASN A 113 6.18 -12.10 2.11
N GLN A 114 6.93 -12.23 3.20
CA GLN A 114 6.53 -13.09 4.31
C GLN A 114 5.36 -12.50 5.10
N THR A 115 5.35 -11.19 5.30
CA THR A 115 4.29 -10.47 6.03
C THR A 115 2.95 -10.65 5.33
N VAL A 116 2.90 -10.42 4.01
CA VAL A 116 1.64 -10.57 3.26
C VAL A 116 1.20 -12.03 3.18
N LYS A 117 2.13 -12.99 3.04
CA LYS A 117 1.82 -14.42 3.08
C LYS A 117 1.25 -14.85 4.43
N GLY A 118 1.87 -14.39 5.52
CA GLY A 118 1.41 -14.62 6.87
C GLY A 118 0.02 -14.03 7.10
N ALA A 119 -0.22 -12.81 6.65
CA ALA A 119 -1.51 -12.13 6.81
C ALA A 119 -2.63 -12.86 6.05
N VAL A 120 -2.39 -13.23 4.79
CA VAL A 120 -3.36 -13.96 3.96
C VAL A 120 -3.69 -15.34 4.55
N LYS A 121 -2.67 -16.09 5.00
CA LYS A 121 -2.88 -17.40 5.61
C LYS A 121 -3.60 -17.30 6.94
N GLY A 122 -3.18 -16.39 7.81
CA GLY A 122 -3.84 -16.17 9.10
C GLY A 122 -5.30 -15.74 8.92
N ALA A 123 -5.59 -14.87 7.95
CA ALA A 123 -6.97 -14.52 7.62
C ALA A 123 -7.79 -15.72 7.14
N ALA A 124 -7.21 -16.60 6.33
CA ALA A 124 -7.91 -17.80 5.88
C ALA A 124 -8.18 -18.78 7.02
N GLU A 125 -7.24 -18.94 7.96
CA GLU A 125 -7.38 -19.80 9.14
C GLU A 125 -8.56 -19.37 10.02
N ILE A 126 -8.81 -18.06 10.14
CA ILE A 126 -9.89 -17.51 10.96
C ILE A 126 -11.16 -17.18 10.17
N GLY A 127 -11.22 -17.52 8.89
CA GLY A 127 -12.39 -17.26 8.02
C GLY A 127 -12.64 -15.77 7.71
N ALA A 128 -11.61 -14.93 7.81
CA ALA A 128 -11.69 -13.52 7.48
C ALA A 128 -11.62 -13.24 5.97
N ASP A 129 -11.93 -12.00 5.58
CA ASP A 129 -11.81 -11.56 4.18
C ASP A 129 -10.35 -11.47 3.74
N VAL A 130 -9.89 -12.55 3.08
CA VAL A 130 -8.54 -12.71 2.55
C VAL A 130 -8.16 -11.59 1.58
N ALA A 131 -9.09 -11.14 0.73
CA ALA A 131 -8.79 -10.13 -0.28
C ALA A 131 -8.57 -8.75 0.35
N MET A 132 -9.41 -8.38 1.31
CA MET A 132 -9.22 -7.15 2.08
C MET A 132 -7.97 -7.18 2.94
N VAL A 133 -7.68 -8.30 3.63
CA VAL A 133 -6.46 -8.45 4.44
C VAL A 133 -5.22 -8.34 3.56
N ALA A 134 -5.19 -9.01 2.41
CA ALA A 134 -4.10 -8.90 1.44
C ALA A 134 -3.86 -7.43 1.04
N ARG A 135 -4.91 -6.71 0.67
CA ARG A 135 -4.81 -5.28 0.30
C ARG A 135 -4.27 -4.43 1.43
N ARG A 136 -4.78 -4.60 2.65
CA ARG A 136 -4.32 -3.83 3.82
C ARG A 136 -2.87 -4.11 4.18
N ALA A 137 -2.45 -5.37 4.11
CA ALA A 137 -1.05 -5.73 4.33
C ALA A 137 -0.14 -5.07 3.28
N VAL A 138 -0.51 -5.14 2.00
CA VAL A 138 0.25 -4.50 0.92
C VAL A 138 0.31 -2.97 1.09
N ASP A 139 -0.80 -2.31 1.42
CA ASP A 139 -0.83 -0.87 1.69
C ASP A 139 0.14 -0.49 2.83
N GLY A 140 0.13 -1.26 3.93
CA GLY A 140 1.03 -1.03 5.07
C GLY A 140 2.51 -1.22 4.73
N ILE A 141 2.81 -2.25 3.93
CA ILE A 141 4.17 -2.50 3.41
C ILE A 141 4.63 -1.35 2.51
N ILE A 142 3.78 -0.88 1.60
CA ILE A 142 4.09 0.22 0.68
C ILE A 142 4.36 1.51 1.45
N GLU A 143 3.54 1.82 2.45
CA GLU A 143 3.75 2.97 3.31
C GLU A 143 5.07 2.88 4.10
N ALA A 144 5.34 1.73 4.73
CA ALA A 144 6.62 1.51 5.40
C ALA A 144 7.80 1.71 4.45
N THR A 145 7.72 1.14 3.25
CA THR A 145 8.78 1.24 2.23
C THR A 145 9.02 2.69 1.82
N LYS A 146 7.95 3.47 1.66
CA LYS A 146 8.06 4.90 1.34
C LYS A 146 8.72 5.68 2.48
N GLU A 147 8.36 5.39 3.73
CA GLU A 147 8.92 6.06 4.92
C GLU A 147 10.40 5.74 5.16
N ILE A 148 10.84 4.51 4.87
CA ILE A 148 12.25 4.12 4.98
C ILE A 148 13.07 4.47 3.73
N GLY A 149 12.45 5.07 2.70
CA GLY A 149 13.11 5.48 1.46
C GLY A 149 13.49 4.32 0.52
N GLY A 150 12.79 3.18 0.62
CA GLY A 150 13.01 2.01 -0.22
C GLY A 150 12.35 2.08 -1.61
N ASN A 151 12.63 1.07 -2.45
CA ASN A 151 12.03 0.95 -3.78
C ASN A 151 10.58 0.45 -3.68
N VAL A 152 9.63 1.38 -3.69
CA VAL A 152 8.19 1.08 -3.56
C VAL A 152 7.67 0.21 -4.71
N GLU A 153 8.15 0.39 -5.94
CA GLU A 153 7.69 -0.38 -7.11
C GLU A 153 8.07 -1.87 -6.97
N GLU A 154 9.31 -2.12 -6.59
CA GLU A 154 9.84 -3.47 -6.40
C GLU A 154 9.16 -4.16 -5.21
N VAL A 155 9.06 -3.47 -4.06
CA VAL A 155 8.41 -4.03 -2.87
C VAL A 155 6.92 -4.27 -3.10
N ALA A 156 6.22 -3.37 -3.80
CA ALA A 156 4.82 -3.57 -4.15
C ALA A 156 4.64 -4.81 -5.03
N THR A 157 5.52 -5.00 -6.02
CA THR A 157 5.48 -6.18 -6.90
C THR A 157 5.69 -7.48 -6.11
N VAL A 158 6.67 -7.48 -5.20
CA VAL A 158 6.96 -8.63 -4.32
C VAL A 158 5.79 -8.92 -3.38
N ALA A 159 5.22 -7.90 -2.76
CA ALA A 159 4.10 -8.05 -1.83
C ALA A 159 2.82 -8.54 -2.55
N VAL A 160 2.50 -7.99 -3.72
CA VAL A 160 1.33 -8.43 -4.50
C VAL A 160 1.51 -9.87 -4.98
N SER A 161 2.72 -10.23 -5.45
CA SER A 161 3.02 -11.60 -5.85
C SER A 161 2.90 -12.56 -4.66
N GLY A 162 3.43 -12.18 -3.50
CA GLY A 162 3.31 -12.94 -2.26
C GLY A 162 1.87 -13.15 -1.82
N ALA A 163 1.01 -12.13 -1.95
CA ALA A 163 -0.42 -12.22 -1.66
C ALA A 163 -1.12 -13.23 -2.57
N VAL A 164 -0.85 -13.16 -3.88
CA VAL A 164 -1.43 -14.05 -4.89
C VAL A 164 -0.96 -15.48 -4.70
N GLU A 165 0.32 -15.69 -4.38
CA GLU A 165 0.87 -17.01 -4.05
C GLU A 165 0.20 -17.60 -2.80
N ALA A 166 0.06 -16.81 -1.73
CA ALA A 166 -0.63 -17.26 -0.51
C ALA A 166 -2.10 -17.60 -0.79
N ALA A 167 -2.79 -16.76 -1.56
CA ALA A 167 -4.15 -17.03 -2.00
C ALA A 167 -4.26 -18.31 -2.84
N GLY A 168 -3.23 -18.63 -3.63
CA GLY A 168 -3.12 -19.86 -4.39
C GLY A 168 -3.13 -21.12 -3.51
N THR A 169 -2.60 -21.03 -2.29
CA THR A 169 -2.66 -22.13 -1.31
C THR A 169 -4.05 -22.34 -0.71
N ILE A 170 -4.93 -21.34 -0.82
CA ILE A 170 -6.32 -21.38 -0.33
C ILE A 170 -7.26 -21.87 -1.44
N GLY A 171 -7.12 -21.32 -2.66
CA GLY A 171 -7.89 -21.74 -3.83
C GLY A 171 -7.97 -20.71 -4.94
N THR A 172 -8.46 -21.13 -6.11
CA THR A 172 -8.53 -20.28 -7.32
C THR A 172 -9.47 -19.07 -7.16
N THR A 173 -10.56 -19.22 -6.41
CA THR A 173 -11.46 -18.11 -6.07
C THR A 173 -10.77 -17.04 -5.22
N ALA A 174 -9.96 -17.46 -4.23
CA ALA A 174 -9.18 -16.55 -3.40
C ALA A 174 -8.15 -15.80 -4.25
N VAL A 175 -7.46 -16.50 -5.16
CA VAL A 175 -6.54 -15.87 -6.13
C VAL A 175 -7.24 -14.79 -6.94
N LYS A 176 -8.43 -15.07 -7.47
CA LYS A 176 -9.18 -14.10 -8.26
C LYS A 176 -9.56 -12.87 -7.43
N ALA A 177 -10.11 -13.07 -6.24
CA ALA A 177 -10.50 -11.97 -5.36
C ALA A 177 -9.31 -11.09 -4.97
N VAL A 178 -8.17 -11.70 -4.63
CA VAL A 178 -6.93 -10.98 -4.29
C VAL A 178 -6.39 -10.22 -5.51
N LYS A 179 -6.38 -10.82 -6.70
CA LYS A 179 -5.96 -10.14 -7.93
C LYS A 179 -6.84 -8.93 -8.22
N ASP A 180 -8.15 -9.11 -8.24
CA ASP A 180 -9.13 -8.04 -8.52
C ASP A 180 -8.96 -6.86 -7.56
N MET A 181 -8.70 -7.17 -6.28
CA MET A 181 -8.47 -6.17 -5.23
C MET A 181 -7.13 -5.42 -5.37
N LEU A 182 -6.10 -6.06 -5.94
CA LEU A 182 -4.73 -5.53 -6.00
C LEU A 182 -4.35 -4.91 -7.36
N VAL A 183 -5.16 -5.03 -8.41
CA VAL A 183 -4.87 -4.44 -9.74
C VAL A 183 -4.52 -2.95 -9.66
N GLY A 184 -5.25 -2.20 -8.82
CA GLY A 184 -5.05 -0.76 -8.65
C GLY A 184 -3.77 -0.39 -7.88
N VAL A 185 -3.19 -1.31 -7.11
CA VAL A 185 -2.03 -1.02 -6.26
C VAL A 185 -0.77 -0.85 -7.10
N VAL A 186 -0.46 -1.83 -7.96
CA VAL A 186 0.74 -1.78 -8.82
C VAL A 186 0.62 -0.68 -9.87
N ALA A 187 -0.57 -0.52 -10.46
CA ALA A 187 -0.85 0.55 -11.40
C ALA A 187 -0.64 1.93 -10.75
N GLY A 188 -1.21 2.13 -9.56
CA GLY A 188 -1.07 3.37 -8.80
C GLY A 188 0.40 3.70 -8.51
N VAL A 189 1.19 2.73 -8.03
CA VAL A 189 2.63 2.92 -7.74
C VAL A 189 3.43 3.34 -8.99
N LYS A 190 3.11 2.78 -10.16
CA LYS A 190 3.78 3.13 -11.41
C LYS A 190 3.43 4.54 -11.91
N GLU A 191 2.20 4.99 -11.70
CA GLU A 191 1.75 6.34 -12.09
C GLU A 191 2.42 7.44 -11.26
N ILE A 192 2.54 7.25 -9.94
CA ILE A 192 3.28 8.20 -9.07
C ILE A 192 4.78 8.20 -9.38
N ALA A 193 5.39 7.05 -9.66
CA ALA A 193 6.78 6.99 -10.10
C ALA A 193 6.99 7.73 -11.43
N GLY A 194 6.08 7.54 -12.39
CA GLY A 194 6.14 8.16 -13.72
C GLY A 194 5.87 9.66 -13.75
N THR A 195 5.27 10.23 -12.71
CA THR A 195 5.02 11.68 -12.57
C THR A 195 6.09 12.41 -11.77
N ALA A 196 6.84 11.70 -10.92
CA ALA A 196 7.99 12.23 -10.18
C ALA A 196 9.23 12.44 -11.07
N PHE A 197 9.32 11.73 -12.20
CA PHE A 197 10.31 12.00 -13.23
C PHE A 197 9.71 12.90 -14.32
N PRO A 198 10.17 14.17 -14.48
CA PRO A 198 9.78 14.95 -15.63
C PRO A 198 10.23 14.19 -16.89
N ARG A 199 9.26 13.71 -17.67
CA ARG A 199 9.53 13.24 -19.02
C ARG A 199 10.15 14.42 -19.75
N SER A 200 11.46 14.37 -19.98
CA SER A 200 12.11 15.21 -20.97
C SER A 200 11.52 14.80 -22.32
N SER A 201 10.38 15.39 -22.68
CA SER A 201 9.93 15.45 -24.06
C SER A 201 11.05 16.10 -24.83
N ALA A 202 11.78 15.29 -25.58
CA ALA A 202 12.67 15.74 -26.62
C ALA A 202 11.90 16.75 -27.48
N VAL A 203 12.23 18.02 -27.30
CA VAL A 203 11.97 19.06 -28.29
C VAL A 203 12.70 18.59 -29.54
N THR A 204 11.97 17.88 -30.40
CA THR A 204 12.41 17.61 -31.75
C THR A 204 12.44 18.97 -32.42
N GLY A 205 13.64 19.53 -32.51
CA GLY A 205 13.90 20.81 -33.15
C GLY A 205 13.38 20.80 -34.57
N LYS A 206 12.19 21.39 -34.76
CA LYS A 206 11.70 21.75 -36.08
C LYS A 206 12.31 23.11 -36.42
N LYS A 207 13.51 23.00 -36.98
CA LYS A 207 14.29 23.98 -37.72
C LYS A 207 13.42 25.11 -38.29
N GLU A 208 13.62 26.31 -37.76
CA GLU A 208 13.12 27.56 -38.33
C GLU A 208 13.61 27.70 -39.79
N ARG A 209 12.70 28.06 -40.69
CA ARG A 209 13.03 28.79 -41.92
C ARG A 209 11.81 29.57 -42.41
N GLY A 210 11.82 30.88 -42.13
CA GLY A 210 11.45 31.92 -43.09
C GLY A 210 10.05 32.56 -43.01
N GLN A 211 10.05 33.86 -42.65
CA GLN A 211 9.15 34.96 -43.09
C GLN A 211 7.70 34.94 -42.54
N THR A 212 7.13 35.99 -41.97
CA THR A 212 7.48 37.39 -41.62
C THR A 212 6.39 37.88 -40.64
N PRO A 213 6.67 38.80 -39.69
CA PRO A 213 5.68 39.27 -38.74
C PRO A 213 5.01 40.59 -39.20
N SER A 214 3.69 40.65 -39.13
CA SER A 214 2.92 41.90 -39.08
C SER A 214 1.52 41.59 -38.55
N ALA A 215 0.80 42.40 -37.76
CA ALA A 215 1.05 43.41 -36.74
C ALA A 215 -0.36 43.72 -36.13
N PRO A 216 -0.50 44.44 -35.00
CA PRO A 216 -1.69 44.39 -34.14
C PRO A 216 -2.78 45.40 -34.53
N ALA A 217 -4.03 45.20 -34.08
CA ALA A 217 -5.12 46.16 -34.29
C ALA A 217 -5.97 46.41 -33.03
N LYS A 218 -5.52 47.34 -32.19
CA LYS A 218 -6.30 48.28 -31.33
C LYS A 218 -5.37 49.52 -31.23
N THR A 219 -5.74 50.77 -31.46
CA THR A 219 -6.92 51.53 -30.99
C THR A 219 -6.97 52.83 -31.81
N LYS A 220 -8.18 53.32 -32.06
CA LYS A 220 -8.51 54.50 -32.87
C LYS A 220 -8.47 55.75 -31.98
N GLY A 221 -7.71 56.77 -32.37
CA GLY A 221 -7.66 58.10 -31.75
C GLY A 221 -7.53 59.19 -32.83
N GLU A 222 -8.29 60.26 -32.66
CA GLU A 222 -8.52 61.45 -33.50
C GLU A 222 -7.25 62.06 -34.15
N ARG A 223 -7.29 62.81 -35.26
CA ARG A 223 -7.96 64.12 -35.42
C ARG A 223 -7.65 64.71 -36.82
N GLY A 224 -8.65 65.39 -37.43
CA GLY A 224 -8.53 66.41 -38.48
C GLY A 224 -8.30 65.92 -39.93
N GLU A 225 -8.70 66.60 -41.00
CA GLU A 225 -9.61 67.72 -41.26
C GLU A 225 -9.76 67.78 -42.80
N ALA A 226 -10.96 68.13 -43.28
CA ALA A 226 -11.31 68.68 -44.60
C ALA A 226 -10.97 67.93 -45.91
N GLY A 227 -12.01 67.80 -46.75
CA GLY A 227 -11.85 68.16 -48.16
C GLY A 227 -12.62 67.35 -49.20
N LYS A 228 -13.91 67.70 -49.39
CA LYS A 228 -14.67 67.68 -50.67
C LYS A 228 -14.95 66.32 -51.33
N VAL A 229 -15.95 66.09 -52.18
CA VAL A 229 -17.26 66.65 -52.56
C VAL A 229 -17.86 65.57 -53.47
N SER A 230 -19.18 65.48 -53.50
CA SER A 230 -20.01 64.79 -54.51
C SER A 230 -20.08 63.28 -54.45
N ALA A 231 -21.18 62.64 -54.77
CA ALA A 231 -22.59 63.00 -54.97
C ALA A 231 -23.26 61.70 -55.42
N LYS A 232 -24.58 61.57 -55.21
CA LYS A 232 -25.48 60.60 -55.85
C LYS A 232 -25.20 59.13 -55.51
N GLY A 233 -26.09 58.41 -54.85
CA GLY A 233 -27.51 58.65 -54.64
C GLY A 233 -28.22 57.32 -54.75
N LYS A 234 -29.36 57.23 -54.04
CA LYS A 234 -30.53 56.40 -54.39
C LYS A 234 -30.27 54.88 -54.40
N GLU A 235 -31.13 54.03 -53.85
CA GLU A 235 -32.46 54.18 -53.27
C GLU A 235 -32.80 52.78 -52.73
N LYS A 236 -33.50 52.75 -51.59
CA LYS A 236 -34.54 51.78 -51.13
C LYS A 236 -34.49 50.38 -51.74
N GLY A 237 -34.62 49.31 -50.95
CA GLY A 237 -35.42 49.13 -49.75
C GLY A 237 -35.69 47.63 -49.65
N LYS A 238 -35.75 47.09 -48.43
CA LYS A 238 -37.00 46.61 -47.80
C LYS A 238 -37.80 45.70 -48.74
N LYS A 239 -38.03 44.43 -48.42
CA LYS A 239 -38.35 43.83 -47.12
C LYS A 239 -37.91 42.38 -47.09
#